data_AF-A0A6G6YGP4-F1
#
_entry.id   AF-A0A6G6YGP4-F1
#
_cell.length_a   1.000
_cell.length_b   1.000
_cell.length_c   1.000
_cell.angle_alpha   90.00
_cell.angle_beta   90.00
_cell.angle_gamma   90.00
#
_symmetry.space_group_name_H-M   'P 1'
#
loop_
_entity.id
_entity.type
_entity.pdbx_description
1 polymer ?
#
loop_
_entity_poly.entity_id
_entity_poly.type
_entity_poly.pdbx_seq_one_letter_code
_entity_poly.pdbx_strand_id
1 'polypeptide(L)'
;MERTNVIWKVYPNDESQDENTKLEFSVYGEVKSYSVNCPQGRIINGGLQEGYPIIRFKRLAEMDEVSAAALSDFQKEVDELRAEIKVLNASLKKKSTIYDESRKIERKLFSKKEALDKLLKKLSKERAKINKKRAKYFHVLVHKAVAELFVENDQPETKKFVIHKNFDKKDNRAENLAWATKEEVVEHGLKSPKWIEHNLKLERKEKKHRDHAKLSYSDVVFIKMKLQKGEPMARLARRFGVSDMQIHRIKTGENWSDVEVSLLPKNKTKQNEISKVQN
;
A
#
# COMPACT_ATOMS: atom_id res chain seq x y z
N MET A 1 -12.20 13.81 19.35
CA MET A 1 -12.72 12.58 19.98
C MET A 1 -11.53 11.69 20.29
N GLU A 2 -11.14 11.65 21.56
CA GLU A 2 -10.07 10.75 22.03
C GLU A 2 -10.53 9.31 21.85
N ARG A 3 -9.75 8.53 21.09
CA ARG A 3 -10.06 7.13 20.75
C ARG A 3 -9.67 6.27 21.96
N THR A 4 -10.60 6.06 22.88
CA THR A 4 -10.30 5.53 24.22
C THR A 4 -9.92 4.04 24.27
N ASN A 5 -10.03 3.27 23.18
CA ASN A 5 -9.68 1.84 23.16
C ASN A 5 -9.00 1.41 21.85
N VAL A 6 -7.80 1.94 21.55
CA VAL A 6 -7.00 1.41 20.43
C VAL A 6 -6.24 0.18 20.90
N ILE A 7 -6.66 -1.01 20.47
CA ILE A 7 -5.94 -2.26 20.73
C ILE A 7 -4.72 -2.33 19.81
N TRP A 8 -3.55 -2.57 20.40
CA TRP A 8 -2.28 -2.80 19.70
C TRP A 8 -1.85 -4.25 19.88
N LYS A 9 -1.40 -4.90 18.82
CA LYS A 9 -0.83 -6.26 18.86
C LYS A 9 0.55 -6.28 18.20
N VAL A 10 1.47 -7.05 18.78
CA VAL A 10 2.82 -7.24 18.24
C VAL A 10 2.75 -8.19 17.04
N TYR A 11 3.39 -7.83 15.93
CA TYR A 11 3.44 -8.67 14.74
C TYR A 11 4.47 -9.79 14.91
N PRO A 12 4.07 -11.08 14.78
CA PRO A 12 4.99 -12.21 14.86
C PRO A 12 5.82 -12.25 13.57
N ASN A 13 7.06 -11.76 13.63
CA ASN A 13 8.03 -11.98 12.57
C ASN A 13 8.82 -13.24 12.92
N ASP A 14 8.66 -14.29 12.12
CA ASP A 14 9.50 -15.47 12.16
C ASP A 14 10.99 -15.10 12.01
N GLU A 15 11.83 -15.78 12.77
CA GLU A 15 13.30 -15.79 12.65
C GLU A 15 14.04 -14.45 12.90
N SER A 16 14.09 -13.97 14.15
CA SER A 16 15.31 -13.40 14.79
C SER A 16 15.01 -12.67 16.11
N GLN A 17 15.80 -12.99 17.13
CA GLN A 17 15.76 -12.57 18.54
C GLN A 17 16.12 -11.10 18.82
N ASP A 18 15.89 -10.17 17.88
CA ASP A 18 16.05 -8.75 18.17
C ASP A 18 14.83 -8.24 18.96
N GLU A 19 14.75 -8.55 20.26
CA GLU A 19 13.72 -8.07 21.20
C GLU A 19 13.54 -6.54 21.12
N ASN A 20 14.62 -5.84 20.76
CA ASN A 20 14.68 -4.39 20.68
C ASN A 20 14.05 -3.77 19.41
N THR A 21 13.68 -4.56 18.39
CA THR A 21 13.06 -4.05 17.15
C THR A 21 11.75 -4.75 16.85
N LYS A 22 10.68 -4.34 17.52
CA LYS A 22 9.31 -4.83 17.32
C LYS A 22 8.44 -3.87 16.49
N LEU A 23 7.48 -4.44 15.78
CA LEU A 23 6.42 -3.73 15.09
C LEU A 23 5.07 -4.08 15.74
N GLU A 24 4.29 -3.06 16.05
CA GLU A 24 2.94 -3.21 16.56
C GLU A 24 1.96 -2.59 15.58
N PHE A 25 0.84 -3.28 15.36
CA PHE A 25 -0.25 -2.82 14.52
C PHE A 25 -1.48 -2.58 15.38
N SER A 26 -2.22 -1.52 15.06
CA SER A 26 -3.51 -1.25 15.67
C SER A 26 -4.65 -1.87 14.86
N VAL A 27 -5.81 -2.03 15.50
CA VAL A 27 -7.07 -2.42 14.83
C VAL A 27 -7.43 -1.48 13.66
N TYR A 28 -6.96 -0.23 13.68
CA TYR A 28 -7.23 0.76 12.64
C TYR A 28 -6.20 0.76 11.50
N GLY A 29 -5.17 -0.09 11.55
CA GLY A 29 -4.10 -0.16 10.55
C GLY A 29 -3.01 0.90 10.70
N GLU A 30 -2.92 1.55 11.85
CA GLU A 30 -1.75 2.35 12.24
C GLU A 30 -0.62 1.44 12.70
N VAL A 31 0.63 1.84 12.42
CA VAL A 31 1.83 1.05 12.72
C VAL A 31 2.74 1.80 13.68
N LYS A 32 3.17 1.14 14.75
CA LYS A 32 4.21 1.61 15.68
C LYS A 32 5.47 0.77 15.53
N SER A 33 6.61 1.46 15.41
CA SER A 33 7.93 0.83 15.42
C SER A 33 8.67 1.18 16.70
N TYR A 34 9.25 0.15 17.31
CA TYR A 34 10.11 0.26 18.48
C TYR A 34 11.55 0.04 18.06
N SER A 35 12.47 0.79 18.67
CA SER A 35 13.91 0.64 18.45
C SER A 35 14.66 1.02 19.73
N VAL A 36 15.94 0.68 19.82
CA VAL A 36 16.81 1.04 20.95
C VAL A 36 16.77 2.55 21.25
N ASN A 37 16.68 3.39 20.21
CA ASN A 37 16.65 4.85 20.35
C ASN A 37 15.26 5.39 20.69
N CYS A 38 14.20 4.59 20.55
CA CYS A 38 12.82 4.98 20.78
C CYS A 38 12.04 3.84 21.47
N PRO A 39 12.23 3.65 22.79
CA PRO A 39 11.61 2.56 23.54
C PRO A 39 10.10 2.73 23.73
N GLN A 40 9.59 3.96 23.67
CA GLN A 40 8.16 4.26 23.76
C GLN A 40 7.39 3.98 22.45
N GLY A 41 8.12 3.68 21.36
CA GLY A 41 7.54 3.44 20.04
C GLY A 41 7.19 4.73 19.29
N ARG A 42 7.40 4.72 17.98
CA ARG A 42 7.06 5.83 17.07
C ARG A 42 6.04 5.35 16.04
N ILE A 43 4.99 6.14 15.82
CA ILE A 43 4.05 5.89 14.72
C ILE A 43 4.76 6.17 13.40
N ILE A 44 4.71 5.20 12.49
CA ILE A 44 5.33 5.30 11.17
C ILE A 44 4.28 5.19 10.06
N ASN A 45 4.43 6.06 9.07
CA ASN A 45 3.67 5.99 7.84
C ASN A 45 4.55 5.28 6.80
N GLY A 46 4.09 4.12 6.33
CA GLY A 46 4.78 3.34 5.31
C GLY A 46 4.79 4.00 3.93
N GLY A 47 5.29 3.26 2.95
CA GLY A 47 5.13 3.61 1.54
C GLY A 47 3.84 3.04 0.96
N LEU A 48 3.67 3.19 -0.37
CA LEU A 48 2.62 2.52 -1.13
C LEU A 48 3.25 1.56 -2.15
N GLN A 49 2.65 0.39 -2.33
CA GLN A 49 2.99 -0.58 -3.39
C GLN A 49 1.70 -1.11 -4.00
N GLU A 50 1.51 -0.95 -5.30
CA GLU A 50 0.25 -1.29 -6.00
C GLU A 50 -1.01 -0.65 -5.38
N GLY A 51 -0.83 0.50 -4.71
CA GLY A 51 -1.87 1.23 -3.97
C GLY A 51 -2.09 0.78 -2.52
N TYR A 52 -1.41 -0.27 -2.05
CA TYR A 52 -1.50 -0.75 -0.66
C TYR A 52 -0.43 -0.13 0.24
N PRO A 53 -0.76 0.27 1.48
CA PRO A 53 0.23 0.67 2.48
C PRO A 53 1.18 -0.47 2.85
N ILE A 54 2.48 -0.18 2.83
CA ILE A 54 3.55 -1.15 3.06
C ILE A 54 4.63 -0.60 3.98
N ILE A 55 5.07 -1.42 4.93
CA ILE A 55 6.18 -1.12 5.83
C ILE A 55 7.39 -1.89 5.35
N ARG A 56 8.47 -1.18 5.00
CA ARG A 56 9.75 -1.77 4.60
C ARG A 56 10.75 -1.55 5.70
N PHE A 57 11.45 -2.59 6.10
CA PHE A 57 12.49 -2.50 7.10
C PHE A 57 13.65 -3.41 6.75
N LYS A 58 14.83 -3.02 7.21
CA LYS A 58 16.06 -3.77 7.05
C LYS A 58 16.38 -4.45 8.37
N ARG A 59 16.66 -5.75 8.34
CA ARG A 59 17.29 -6.46 9.45
C ARG A 59 18.67 -6.96 9.03
N LEU A 60 19.52 -7.15 10.01
CA LEU A 60 20.86 -7.69 9.81
C LEU A 60 20.81 -9.14 10.27
N ALA A 61 21.21 -10.06 9.38
CA ALA A 61 21.39 -11.45 9.79
C ALA A 61 22.51 -11.59 10.83
N GLU A 62 22.57 -12.77 11.45
CA GLU A 62 23.68 -13.15 12.31
C GLU A 62 25.02 -12.94 11.60
N MET A 63 26.03 -12.62 12.40
CA MET A 63 27.35 -12.28 11.90
C MET A 63 28.23 -13.51 11.88
N ASP A 64 28.93 -13.74 10.77
CA ASP A 64 29.93 -14.80 10.67
C ASP A 64 31.02 -14.63 11.74
N GLU A 65 31.49 -15.72 12.32
CA GLU A 65 32.50 -15.72 13.40
C GLU A 65 33.77 -14.95 13.02
N VAL A 66 34.22 -15.09 11.76
CA VAL A 66 35.41 -14.40 11.23
C VAL A 66 35.20 -12.88 11.23
N SER A 67 34.03 -12.43 10.79
CA SER A 67 33.69 -11.00 10.77
C SER A 67 33.53 -10.45 12.18
N ALA A 68 32.99 -11.25 13.11
CA ALA A 68 32.85 -10.91 14.52
C ALA A 68 34.20 -10.73 15.20
N ALA A 69 35.13 -11.67 14.98
CA ALA A 69 36.49 -11.61 15.52
C ALA A 69 37.24 -10.36 15.03
N ALA A 70 37.19 -10.07 13.73
CA ALA A 70 37.81 -8.88 13.16
C ALA A 70 37.28 -7.58 13.79
N LEU A 71 35.97 -7.48 14.05
CA LEU A 71 35.38 -6.31 14.72
C LEU A 71 35.76 -6.22 16.20
N SER A 72 35.89 -7.36 16.88
CA SER A 72 36.37 -7.43 18.26
C SER A 72 37.81 -6.95 18.36
N ASP A 73 38.69 -7.34 17.42
CA ASP A 73 40.09 -6.91 17.43
C ASP A 73 40.23 -5.40 17.20
N PHE A 74 39.47 -4.83 16.25
CA PHE A 74 39.38 -3.37 16.11
C PHE A 74 38.83 -2.69 17.36
N GLN A 75 37.91 -3.32 18.09
CA GLN A 75 37.35 -2.77 19.31
C GLN A 75 38.38 -2.75 20.45
N LYS A 76 39.18 -3.81 20.60
CA LYS A 76 40.31 -3.85 21.55
C LYS A 76 41.31 -2.73 21.29
N GLU A 77 41.73 -2.56 20.04
CA GLU A 77 42.66 -1.49 19.64
C GLU A 77 42.11 -0.08 19.95
N VAL A 78 40.80 0.13 19.73
CA VAL A 78 40.11 1.38 20.11
C VAL A 78 40.14 1.61 21.62
N ASP A 79 39.89 0.57 22.41
CA ASP A 79 39.80 0.67 23.86
C ASP A 79 41.18 0.87 24.52
N GLU A 80 42.22 0.26 23.95
CA GLU A 80 43.63 0.52 24.31
C GLU A 80 44.00 1.99 24.07
N LEU A 81 43.75 2.52 22.87
CA LEU A 81 44.02 3.94 22.56
C LEU A 81 43.23 4.89 23.47
N ARG A 82 41.98 4.56 23.79
CA ARG A 82 41.17 5.33 24.75
C ARG A 82 41.76 5.30 26.16
N ALA A 83 42.25 4.15 26.62
CA ALA A 83 42.89 4.01 27.92
C ALA A 83 44.18 4.83 27.98
N GLU A 84 45.02 4.78 26.96
CA GLU A 84 46.24 5.59 26.87
C GLU A 84 45.93 7.10 26.86
N ILE A 85 44.94 7.54 26.08
CA ILE A 85 44.49 8.93 26.06
C ILE A 85 43.97 9.34 27.44
N LYS A 86 43.25 8.47 28.15
CA LYS A 86 42.78 8.72 29.52
C LYS A 86 43.95 8.92 30.49
N VAL A 87 44.97 8.08 30.42
CA VAL A 87 46.19 8.20 31.24
C VAL A 87 46.92 9.51 30.95
N LEU A 88 47.12 9.87 29.68
CA LEU A 88 47.77 11.13 29.30
C LEU A 88 46.99 12.36 29.77
N ASN A 89 45.65 12.35 29.64
CA ASN A 89 44.80 13.42 30.17
C ASN A 89 44.89 13.53 31.70
N ALA A 90 44.99 12.40 32.41
CA ALA A 90 45.13 12.40 33.87
C ALA A 90 46.48 12.98 34.31
N SER A 91 47.56 12.67 33.59
CA SER A 91 48.89 13.25 33.84
C SER A 91 48.91 14.77 33.65
N LEU A 92 48.20 15.29 32.65
CA LEU A 92 48.11 16.73 32.37
C LEU A 92 47.31 17.51 33.43
N LYS A 93 46.37 16.86 34.12
CA LYS A 93 45.58 17.47 35.21
C LYS A 93 46.35 17.63 36.52
N LYS A 94 47.53 17.03 36.68
CA LYS A 94 48.33 17.14 37.91
C LYS A 94 48.97 18.53 37.98
N LYS A 95 48.70 19.30 39.05
CA LYS A 95 49.14 20.71 39.23
C LYS A 95 50.67 20.95 39.25
N SER A 96 51.49 19.90 39.21
CA SER A 96 52.96 19.95 39.41
C SER A 96 53.78 19.78 38.12
N THR A 97 53.17 19.65 36.95
CA THR A 97 53.92 19.41 35.70
C THR A 97 54.61 20.67 35.19
N ILE A 98 55.88 20.54 34.83
CA ILE A 98 56.70 21.59 34.22
C ILE A 98 56.11 21.93 32.82
N TYR A 99 56.17 23.20 32.41
CA TYR A 99 55.58 23.69 31.15
C TYR A 99 56.02 22.88 29.91
N ASP A 100 57.31 22.56 29.82
CA ASP A 100 57.86 21.77 28.70
C ASP A 100 57.40 20.31 28.69
N GLU A 101 57.16 19.72 29.86
CA GLU A 101 56.63 18.36 29.98
C GLU A 101 55.16 18.31 29.58
N SER A 102 54.39 19.33 29.98
CA SER A 102 52.99 19.50 29.59
C SER A 102 52.85 19.59 28.07
N ARG A 103 53.70 20.38 27.41
CA ARG A 103 53.72 20.52 25.94
C ARG A 103 54.09 19.21 25.22
N LYS A 104 55.00 18.41 25.79
CA LYS A 104 55.35 17.07 25.25
C LYS A 104 54.16 16.10 25.37
N ILE A 105 53.43 16.13 26.48
CA ILE A 105 52.24 15.31 26.70
C ILE A 105 51.14 15.69 25.71
N GLU A 106 50.90 16.99 25.49
CA GLU A 106 49.92 17.49 24.52
C GLU A 106 50.19 17.02 23.09
N ARG A 107 51.47 17.03 22.65
CA ARG A 107 51.87 16.50 21.34
C ARG A 107 51.56 15.01 21.19
N LYS A 108 51.90 14.20 22.21
CA LYS A 108 51.59 12.76 22.22
C LYS A 108 50.08 12.49 22.25
N LEU A 109 49.34 13.33 22.97
CA LEU A 109 47.89 13.23 23.07
C LEU A 109 47.22 13.61 21.74
N PHE A 110 47.72 14.63 21.06
CA PHE A 110 47.27 15.01 19.71
C PHE A 110 47.48 13.87 18.72
N SER A 111 48.68 13.27 18.68
CA SER A 111 48.97 12.17 17.76
C SER A 111 48.14 10.92 18.03
N LYS A 112 47.92 10.56 19.31
CA LYS A 112 47.05 9.43 19.68
C LYS A 112 45.57 9.70 19.38
N LYS A 113 45.09 10.93 19.57
CA LYS A 113 43.71 11.31 19.16
C LYS A 113 43.54 11.22 17.65
N GLU A 114 44.54 11.63 16.88
CA GLU A 114 44.52 11.51 15.41
C GLU A 114 44.51 10.03 14.98
N ALA A 115 45.33 9.18 15.62
CA ALA A 115 45.33 7.74 15.37
C ALA A 115 43.98 7.10 15.70
N LEU A 116 43.37 7.47 16.84
CA LEU A 116 42.04 7.00 17.24
C LEU A 116 40.96 7.40 16.22
N ASP A 117 40.98 8.64 15.73
CA ASP A 117 40.02 9.10 14.71
C ASP A 117 40.17 8.29 13.40
N LYS A 118 41.40 8.05 12.95
CA LYS A 118 41.68 7.19 11.78
C LYS A 118 41.16 5.76 11.98
N LEU A 119 41.37 5.20 13.17
CA LEU A 119 40.93 3.85 13.52
C LEU A 119 39.40 3.75 13.58
N LEU A 120 38.71 4.71 14.21
CA LEU A 120 37.24 4.77 14.26
C LEU A 120 36.64 4.88 12.85
N LYS A 121 37.24 5.66 11.95
CA LYS A 121 36.84 5.73 10.54
C LYS A 121 37.02 4.39 9.83
N LYS A 122 38.12 3.67 10.08
CA LYS A 122 38.38 2.33 9.52
C LYS A 122 37.36 1.31 10.03
N LEU A 123 37.15 1.25 11.34
CA LEU A 123 36.16 0.39 12.00
C LEU A 123 34.75 0.67 11.47
N SER A 124 34.36 1.94 11.35
CA SER A 124 33.04 2.30 10.81
C SER A 124 32.86 1.82 9.36
N LYS A 125 33.90 1.92 8.52
CA LYS A 125 33.86 1.41 7.14
C LYS A 125 33.73 -0.11 7.10
N GLU A 126 34.48 -0.81 7.94
CA GLU A 126 34.44 -2.28 7.96
C GLU A 126 33.10 -2.81 8.48
N ARG A 127 32.57 -2.21 9.56
CA ARG A 127 31.20 -2.46 10.05
C ARG A 127 30.17 -2.21 8.94
N ALA A 128 30.30 -1.12 8.18
CA ALA A 128 29.38 -0.81 7.09
C ALA A 128 29.42 -1.86 5.97
N LYS A 129 30.60 -2.37 5.60
CA LYS A 129 30.74 -3.44 4.60
C LYS A 129 30.10 -4.74 5.08
N ILE A 130 30.39 -5.17 6.31
CA ILE A 130 29.82 -6.38 6.92
C ILE A 130 28.29 -6.23 7.00
N ASN A 131 27.80 -5.10 7.51
CA ASN A 131 26.36 -4.79 7.60
C ASN A 131 25.66 -4.68 6.24
N LYS A 132 26.40 -4.44 5.15
CA LYS A 132 25.83 -4.45 3.79
C LYS A 132 25.66 -5.89 3.29
N LYS A 133 26.64 -6.77 3.55
CA LYS A 133 26.58 -8.19 3.15
C LYS A 133 25.47 -8.96 3.87
N ARG A 134 25.29 -8.71 5.16
CA ARG A 134 24.25 -9.38 5.99
C ARG A 134 22.88 -8.70 5.96
N ALA A 135 22.70 -7.65 5.16
CA ALA A 135 21.46 -6.90 5.10
C ALA A 135 20.36 -7.73 4.43
N LYS A 136 19.31 -8.06 5.18
CA LYS A 136 18.07 -8.64 4.65
C LYS A 136 16.97 -7.57 4.66
N TYR A 137 16.29 -7.42 3.53
CA TYR A 137 15.20 -6.45 3.37
C TYR A 137 13.87 -7.17 3.44
N PHE A 138 13.02 -6.69 4.36
CA PHE A 138 11.69 -7.24 4.58
C PHE A 138 10.64 -6.18 4.27
N HIS A 139 9.47 -6.67 3.90
CA HIS A 139 8.32 -5.83 3.64
C HIS A 139 7.07 -6.49 4.20
N VAL A 140 6.23 -5.70 4.85
CA VAL A 140 4.97 -6.15 5.43
C VAL A 140 3.86 -5.28 4.89
N LEU A 141 2.85 -5.91 4.29
CA LEU A 141 1.63 -5.24 3.85
C LEU A 141 0.75 -4.98 5.08
N VAL A 142 0.35 -3.73 5.29
CA VAL A 142 -0.37 -3.33 6.51
C VAL A 142 -1.69 -4.09 6.63
N HIS A 143 -2.48 -4.18 5.56
CA HIS A 143 -3.75 -4.92 5.58
C HIS A 143 -3.56 -6.40 5.92
N LYS A 144 -2.52 -7.05 5.39
CA LYS A 144 -2.25 -8.46 5.67
C LYS A 144 -1.86 -8.65 7.14
N ALA A 145 -1.00 -7.78 7.67
CA ALA A 145 -0.59 -7.82 9.06
C ALA A 145 -1.77 -7.59 10.02
N VAL A 146 -2.64 -6.63 9.71
CA VAL A 146 -3.84 -6.37 10.50
C VAL A 146 -4.80 -7.55 10.44
N ALA A 147 -5.00 -8.17 9.28
CA ALA A 147 -5.85 -9.34 9.14
C ALA A 147 -5.32 -10.53 9.95
N GLU A 148 -4.02 -10.82 9.89
CA GLU A 148 -3.39 -11.89 10.68
C GLU A 148 -3.50 -11.67 12.20
N LEU A 149 -3.50 -10.41 12.64
CA LEU A 149 -3.55 -10.07 14.08
C LEU A 149 -4.96 -9.94 14.65
N PHE A 150 -5.91 -9.47 13.85
CA PHE A 150 -7.23 -9.03 14.34
C PHE A 150 -8.42 -9.71 13.66
N VAL A 151 -8.23 -10.38 12.52
CA VAL A 151 -9.32 -11.01 11.77
C VAL A 151 -9.14 -12.53 11.82
N GLU A 152 -10.06 -13.20 12.51
CA GLU A 152 -10.09 -14.66 12.56
C GLU A 152 -10.29 -15.25 11.15
N ASN A 153 -9.57 -16.33 10.86
CA ASN A 153 -9.67 -17.03 9.58
C ASN A 153 -10.30 -18.41 9.82
N ASP A 154 -11.57 -18.57 9.40
CA ASP A 154 -12.31 -19.81 9.56
C ASP A 154 -11.69 -20.97 8.77
N GLN A 155 -10.98 -20.68 7.67
CA GLN A 155 -10.43 -21.67 6.74
C GLN A 155 -9.02 -21.29 6.27
N PRO A 156 -7.99 -21.45 7.12
CA PRO A 156 -6.63 -21.00 6.81
C PRO A 156 -5.98 -21.72 5.62
N GLU A 157 -6.41 -22.94 5.31
CA GLU A 157 -5.86 -23.71 4.18
C GLU A 157 -6.33 -23.19 2.82
N THR A 158 -7.57 -22.71 2.72
CA THR A 158 -8.17 -22.25 1.46
C THR A 158 -8.12 -20.74 1.32
N LYS A 159 -8.42 -19.99 2.40
CA LYS A 159 -8.49 -18.53 2.43
C LYS A 159 -7.14 -17.92 2.79
N LYS A 160 -6.26 -17.85 1.79
CA LYS A 160 -4.89 -17.30 1.94
C LYS A 160 -4.77 -15.81 1.59
N PHE A 161 -5.78 -15.21 0.99
CA PHE A 161 -5.75 -13.82 0.53
C PHE A 161 -6.59 -12.93 1.44
N VAL A 162 -6.25 -11.64 1.49
CA VAL A 162 -6.98 -10.64 2.27
C VAL A 162 -7.58 -9.62 1.30
N ILE A 163 -8.86 -9.31 1.47
CA ILE A 163 -9.60 -8.34 0.66
C ILE A 163 -10.12 -7.18 1.53
N HIS A 164 -10.25 -6.02 0.91
CA HIS A 164 -10.92 -4.84 1.47
C HIS A 164 -12.38 -4.82 1.04
N LYS A 165 -13.31 -4.92 2.00
CA LYS A 165 -14.77 -4.97 1.74
C LYS A 165 -15.27 -3.74 0.99
N ASN A 166 -14.73 -2.56 1.30
CA ASN A 166 -15.10 -1.28 0.67
C ASN A 166 -14.32 -0.94 -0.62
N PHE A 167 -13.44 -1.83 -1.11
CA PHE A 167 -12.56 -1.61 -2.27
C PHE A 167 -11.49 -0.50 -2.11
N ASP A 168 -11.40 0.13 -0.94
CA ASP A 168 -10.35 1.11 -0.66
C ASP A 168 -9.12 0.43 -0.05
N LYS A 169 -8.06 0.35 -0.85
CA LYS A 169 -6.77 -0.25 -0.48
C LYS A 169 -6.05 0.48 0.67
N LYS A 170 -6.46 1.72 0.98
CA LYS A 170 -5.86 2.52 2.07
C LYS A 170 -6.58 2.32 3.41
N ASP A 171 -7.81 1.82 3.39
CA ASP A 171 -8.60 1.61 4.61
C ASP A 171 -8.27 0.25 5.24
N ASN A 172 -7.22 0.22 6.06
CA ASN A 172 -6.71 -1.01 6.66
C ASN A 172 -7.31 -1.31 8.04
N ARG A 173 -8.53 -0.85 8.32
CA ARG A 173 -9.21 -1.21 9.57
C ARG A 173 -9.60 -2.68 9.55
N ALA A 174 -9.44 -3.38 10.67
CA ALA A 174 -9.78 -4.80 10.78
C ALA A 174 -11.24 -5.09 10.35
N GLU A 175 -12.17 -4.19 10.66
CA GLU A 175 -13.59 -4.29 10.26
C GLU A 175 -13.80 -4.34 8.73
N ASN A 176 -12.92 -3.66 7.98
CA ASN A 176 -12.96 -3.57 6.51
C ASN A 176 -12.23 -4.73 5.83
N LEU A 177 -11.50 -5.55 6.59
CA LEU A 177 -10.70 -6.66 6.04
C LEU A 177 -11.45 -7.98 6.16
N ALA A 178 -11.20 -8.89 5.23
CA ALA A 178 -11.70 -10.26 5.26
C ALA A 178 -10.72 -11.22 4.57
N TRP A 179 -10.65 -12.45 5.08
CA TRP A 179 -9.95 -13.54 4.42
C TRP A 179 -10.79 -14.10 3.27
N ALA A 180 -10.15 -14.38 2.15
CA ALA A 180 -10.80 -14.81 0.92
C ALA A 180 -9.95 -15.85 0.15
N THR A 181 -10.63 -16.69 -0.64
CA THR A 181 -9.97 -17.57 -1.62
C THR A 181 -9.59 -16.80 -2.88
N LYS A 182 -8.85 -17.45 -3.79
CA LYS A 182 -8.46 -16.82 -5.07
C LYS A 182 -9.70 -16.49 -5.93
N GLU A 183 -10.69 -17.37 -5.93
CA GLU A 183 -11.94 -17.22 -6.67
C GLU A 183 -12.76 -16.04 -6.11
N GLU A 184 -12.88 -15.95 -4.79
CA GLU A 184 -13.58 -14.86 -4.10
C GLU A 184 -12.89 -13.50 -4.34
N VAL A 185 -11.56 -13.45 -4.37
CA VAL A 185 -10.80 -12.23 -4.70
C VAL A 185 -11.14 -11.74 -6.11
N VAL A 186 -11.23 -12.66 -7.09
CA VAL A 186 -11.59 -12.32 -8.47
C VAL A 186 -13.02 -11.83 -8.53
N GLU A 187 -13.97 -12.56 -7.93
CA GLU A 187 -15.38 -12.17 -7.91
C GLU A 187 -15.58 -10.79 -7.25
N HIS A 188 -14.91 -10.54 -6.13
CA HIS A 188 -14.90 -9.24 -5.47
C HIS A 188 -14.32 -8.17 -6.39
N GLY A 189 -13.19 -8.44 -7.04
CA GLY A 189 -12.57 -7.54 -8.01
C GLY A 189 -13.51 -7.11 -9.14
N LEU A 190 -14.32 -8.03 -9.68
CA LEU A 190 -15.34 -7.74 -10.70
C LEU A 190 -16.48 -6.85 -10.17
N LYS A 191 -16.80 -6.94 -8.87
CA LYS A 191 -17.79 -6.07 -8.21
C LYS A 191 -17.25 -4.68 -7.86
N SER A 192 -15.96 -4.42 -8.08
CA SER A 192 -15.36 -3.13 -7.75
C SER A 192 -16.00 -1.99 -8.56
N PRO A 193 -16.41 -0.89 -7.91
CA PRO A 193 -16.96 0.28 -8.61
C PRO A 193 -16.04 0.81 -9.71
N LYS A 194 -14.73 0.75 -9.51
CA LYS A 194 -13.72 1.17 -10.51
C LYS A 194 -13.71 0.26 -11.74
N TRP A 195 -13.90 -1.05 -11.54
CA TRP A 195 -13.98 -2.01 -12.64
C TRP A 195 -15.27 -1.83 -13.43
N ILE A 196 -16.40 -1.68 -12.73
CA ILE A 196 -17.71 -1.40 -13.34
C ILE A 196 -17.65 -0.10 -14.16
N GLU A 197 -17.11 0.97 -13.59
CA GLU A 197 -16.97 2.26 -14.27
C GLU A 197 -16.07 2.16 -15.51
N HIS A 198 -14.96 1.43 -15.40
CA HIS A 198 -14.04 1.17 -16.51
C HIS A 198 -14.75 0.44 -17.66
N ASN A 199 -15.47 -0.64 -17.36
CA ASN A 199 -16.17 -1.41 -18.39
C ASN A 199 -17.32 -0.63 -19.01
N LEU A 200 -18.08 0.12 -18.23
CA LEU A 200 -19.09 1.04 -18.76
C LEU A 200 -18.47 2.08 -19.72
N LYS A 201 -17.24 2.54 -19.47
CA LYS A 201 -16.52 3.43 -20.39
C LYS A 201 -16.09 2.71 -21.67
N LEU A 202 -15.65 1.46 -21.59
CA LEU A 202 -15.30 0.66 -22.78
C LEU A 202 -16.54 0.37 -23.63
N GLU A 203 -17.63 -0.10 -23.03
CA GLU A 203 -18.90 -0.30 -23.72
C GLU A 203 -19.40 0.98 -24.41
N ARG A 204 -19.22 2.14 -23.77
CA ARG A 204 -19.56 3.43 -24.38
C ARG A 204 -18.68 3.77 -25.58
N LYS A 205 -17.39 3.41 -25.56
CA LYS A 205 -16.45 3.64 -26.67
C LYS A 205 -16.66 2.65 -27.82
N GLU A 206 -16.97 1.40 -27.52
CA GLU A 206 -17.13 0.31 -28.50
C GLU A 206 -18.47 0.37 -29.22
N LYS A 207 -19.48 1.06 -28.67
CA LYS A 207 -20.68 1.39 -29.42
C LYS A 207 -20.29 2.16 -30.67
N LYS A 208 -20.45 1.52 -31.84
CA LYS A 208 -20.18 2.10 -33.16
C LYS A 208 -20.83 3.48 -33.22
N HIS A 209 -20.00 4.53 -33.16
CA HIS A 209 -20.46 5.85 -33.55
C HIS A 209 -20.85 5.73 -35.02
N ARG A 210 -22.11 6.05 -35.32
CA ARG A 210 -22.56 6.13 -36.70
C ARG A 210 -22.04 7.47 -37.24
N ASP A 211 -20.75 7.52 -37.58
CA ASP A 211 -19.99 8.75 -37.92
C ASP A 211 -20.59 9.53 -39.11
N HIS A 212 -21.50 8.91 -39.87
CA HIS A 212 -22.20 9.51 -41.00
C HIS A 212 -23.73 9.63 -40.80
N ALA A 213 -24.24 9.35 -39.61
CA ALA A 213 -25.66 9.47 -39.33
C ALA A 213 -26.01 10.91 -38.90
N LYS A 214 -27.01 11.49 -39.58
CA LYS A 214 -27.58 12.80 -39.23
C LYS A 214 -28.30 12.82 -37.86
N LEU A 215 -28.66 11.64 -37.33
CA LEU A 215 -29.36 11.50 -36.06
C LEU A 215 -28.42 10.89 -35.01
N SER A 216 -28.40 11.47 -33.81
CA SER A 216 -27.73 10.90 -32.65
C SER A 216 -28.59 9.84 -31.95
N TYR A 217 -27.98 9.02 -31.10
CA TYR A 217 -28.73 8.06 -30.25
C TYR A 217 -29.82 8.77 -29.44
N SER A 218 -29.52 9.93 -28.86
CA SER A 218 -30.48 10.77 -28.12
C SER A 218 -31.64 11.26 -28.98
N ASP A 219 -31.38 11.66 -30.23
CA ASP A 219 -32.44 12.09 -31.14
C ASP A 219 -33.38 10.94 -31.48
N VAL A 220 -32.83 9.73 -31.69
CA VAL A 220 -33.62 8.55 -31.99
C VAL A 220 -34.46 8.12 -30.79
N VAL A 221 -33.93 8.17 -29.57
CA VAL A 221 -34.72 7.95 -28.35
C VAL A 221 -35.86 8.96 -28.26
N PHE A 222 -35.61 10.24 -28.54
CA PHE A 222 -36.63 11.28 -28.54
C PHE A 222 -37.70 11.05 -29.61
N ILE A 223 -37.29 10.72 -30.84
CA ILE A 223 -38.19 10.38 -31.96
C ILE A 223 -39.08 9.20 -31.57
N LYS A 224 -38.50 8.09 -31.09
CA LYS A 224 -39.28 6.91 -30.67
C LYS A 224 -40.23 7.25 -29.51
N MET A 225 -39.82 8.04 -28.53
CA MET A 225 -40.68 8.47 -27.42
C MET A 225 -41.83 9.39 -27.88
N LYS A 226 -41.58 10.27 -28.85
CA LYS A 226 -42.64 11.13 -29.42
C LYS A 226 -43.60 10.38 -30.33
N LEU A 227 -43.11 9.39 -31.08
CA LEU A 227 -43.95 8.48 -31.86
C LEU A 227 -44.86 7.65 -30.95
N GLN A 228 -44.38 7.19 -29.79
CA GLN A 228 -45.22 6.53 -28.78
C GLN A 228 -46.31 7.45 -28.23
N LYS A 229 -46.04 8.75 -28.12
CA LYS A 229 -47.01 9.77 -27.71
C LYS A 229 -47.97 10.20 -28.84
N GLY A 230 -47.90 9.57 -30.01
CA GLY A 230 -48.81 9.83 -31.14
C GLY A 230 -48.45 11.04 -32.00
N GLU A 231 -47.22 11.59 -31.88
CA GLU A 231 -46.81 12.72 -32.72
C GLU A 231 -46.65 12.28 -34.20
N PRO A 232 -47.18 13.04 -35.18
CA PRO A 232 -47.15 12.64 -36.57
C PRO A 232 -45.71 12.61 -37.13
N MET A 233 -45.40 11.57 -37.91
CA MET A 233 -44.04 11.32 -38.43
C MET A 233 -43.51 12.49 -39.26
N ALA A 234 -44.35 13.10 -40.10
CA ALA A 234 -44.01 14.24 -40.94
C ALA A 234 -43.58 15.50 -40.17
N ARG A 235 -44.03 15.63 -38.91
CA ARG A 235 -43.60 16.72 -38.02
C ARG A 235 -42.21 16.44 -37.45
N LEU A 236 -41.97 15.20 -37.03
CA LEU A 236 -40.67 14.76 -36.51
C LEU A 236 -39.61 14.79 -37.62
N ALA A 237 -39.95 14.34 -38.83
CA ALA A 237 -39.09 14.36 -40.00
C ALA A 237 -38.60 15.77 -40.34
N ARG A 238 -39.51 16.76 -40.40
CA ARG A 238 -39.16 18.17 -40.58
C ARG A 238 -38.27 18.70 -39.46
N ARG A 239 -38.61 18.39 -38.20
CA ARG A 239 -37.87 18.88 -37.03
C ARG A 239 -36.41 18.43 -37.03
N PHE A 240 -36.16 17.18 -37.42
CA PHE A 240 -34.81 16.60 -37.46
C PHE A 240 -34.17 16.67 -38.86
N GLY A 241 -34.85 17.25 -39.85
CA GLY A 241 -34.38 17.38 -41.22
C GLY A 241 -34.10 16.05 -41.92
N VAL A 242 -34.92 15.03 -41.67
CA VAL A 242 -34.80 13.68 -42.25
C VAL A 242 -36.06 13.34 -43.06
N SER A 243 -36.00 12.31 -43.90
CA SER A 243 -37.17 11.83 -44.65
C SER A 243 -38.22 11.20 -43.72
N ASP A 244 -39.50 11.37 -44.02
CA ASP A 244 -40.62 10.67 -43.36
C ASP A 244 -40.38 9.16 -43.33
N MET A 245 -39.78 8.62 -44.40
CA MET A 245 -39.45 7.20 -44.49
C MET A 245 -38.32 6.77 -43.55
N GLN A 246 -37.39 7.68 -43.24
CA GLN A 246 -36.36 7.42 -42.24
C GLN A 246 -36.97 7.34 -40.83
N ILE A 247 -37.95 8.20 -40.53
CA ILE A 247 -38.72 8.13 -39.27
C ILE A 247 -39.56 6.85 -39.22
N HIS A 248 -40.16 6.43 -40.34
CA HIS A 248 -40.90 5.17 -40.43
C HIS A 248 -39.99 3.97 -40.14
N ARG A 249 -38.80 3.88 -40.76
CA ARG A 249 -37.82 2.81 -40.50
C ARG A 249 -37.30 2.79 -39.07
N ILE A 250 -37.19 3.96 -38.43
CA ILE A 250 -36.89 4.07 -36.99
C ILE A 250 -38.04 3.52 -36.13
N LYS A 251 -39.29 3.77 -36.54
CA LYS A 251 -40.49 3.28 -35.86
C LYS A 251 -40.63 1.76 -35.97
N THR A 252 -40.42 1.19 -37.16
CA THR A 252 -40.51 -0.26 -37.39
C THR A 252 -39.31 -1.02 -36.84
N GLY A 253 -38.21 -0.33 -36.51
CA GLY A 253 -36.99 -0.95 -36.00
C GLY A 253 -36.08 -1.49 -37.10
N GLU A 254 -36.39 -1.28 -38.38
CA GLU A 254 -35.48 -1.58 -39.50
C GLU A 254 -34.18 -0.78 -39.42
N ASN A 255 -34.25 0.47 -38.93
CA ASN A 255 -33.11 1.30 -38.65
C ASN A 255 -33.10 1.67 -37.17
N TRP A 256 -31.93 1.62 -36.52
CA TRP A 256 -31.78 1.87 -35.08
C TRP A 256 -32.58 0.89 -34.20
N SER A 257 -32.56 -0.40 -34.54
CA SER A 257 -33.15 -1.49 -33.73
C SER A 257 -32.55 -1.58 -32.33
N ASP A 258 -31.27 -1.26 -32.19
CA ASP A 258 -30.47 -1.26 -30.96
C ASP A 258 -30.89 -0.18 -29.94
N VAL A 259 -31.72 0.78 -30.36
CA VAL A 259 -32.17 1.89 -29.51
C VAL A 259 -33.50 1.54 -28.84
N GLU A 260 -33.45 1.03 -27.61
CA GLU A 260 -34.66 0.77 -26.81
C GLU A 260 -35.12 2.03 -26.06
N VAL A 261 -36.40 2.40 -26.17
CA VAL A 261 -37.02 3.40 -25.29
C VAL A 261 -37.53 2.69 -24.04
N SER A 262 -36.63 2.42 -23.11
CA SER A 262 -37.03 1.88 -21.81
C SER A 262 -37.65 2.99 -20.96
N LEU A 263 -38.97 3.16 -21.03
CA LEU A 263 -39.73 3.97 -20.07
C LEU A 263 -40.17 3.17 -18.83
N LEU A 264 -39.74 1.91 -18.71
CA LEU A 264 -40.00 1.07 -17.54
C LEU A 264 -38.71 0.36 -17.08
N PRO A 265 -38.43 0.31 -15.76
CA PRO A 265 -37.40 -0.58 -15.23
C PRO A 265 -37.76 -2.02 -15.61
N LYS A 266 -36.77 -2.80 -16.10
CA LYS A 266 -36.87 -4.19 -16.57
C LYS A 266 -37.28 -5.22 -15.47
N ASN A 267 -37.95 -4.79 -14.40
CA ASN A 267 -38.33 -5.61 -13.25
C ASN A 267 -39.72 -6.28 -13.35
N LYS A 268 -40.53 -5.99 -14.37
CA LYS A 268 -41.85 -6.64 -14.52
C LYS A 268 -41.81 -8.01 -15.23
N THR A 269 -40.77 -8.32 -15.99
CA THR A 269 -40.67 -9.60 -16.72
C THR A 269 -40.36 -10.76 -15.76
N LYS A 270 -39.52 -10.56 -14.73
CA LYS A 270 -39.25 -11.60 -13.72
C LYS A 270 -40.45 -11.89 -12.81
N GLN A 271 -41.27 -10.91 -12.45
CA GLN A 271 -42.46 -11.13 -11.61
C GLN A 271 -43.55 -11.95 -12.32
N ASN A 272 -43.68 -11.82 -13.65
CA ASN A 272 -44.63 -12.61 -14.45
C ASN A 272 -44.14 -14.02 -14.77
N GLU A 273 -42.84 -14.29 -14.67
CA GLU A 273 -42.29 -15.65 -14.77
C GLU A 273 -42.43 -16.41 -13.44
N ILE A 274 -42.26 -15.73 -12.30
CA ILE A 274 -42.42 -16.32 -10.97
C ILE A 274 -43.89 -16.70 -10.69
N SER A 275 -44.86 -15.90 -11.15
CA SER A 275 -46.30 -16.20 -10.98
C SER A 275 -46.82 -17.30 -11.91
N LYS A 276 -46.08 -17.67 -12.97
CA LYS A 276 -46.39 -18.82 -13.83
C LYS A 276 -45.83 -20.14 -13.32
N VAL A 277 -44.87 -20.11 -12.39
CA VAL A 277 -44.28 -21.30 -11.77
C VAL A 277 -45.02 -21.68 -10.48
N GLN A 278 -45.91 -20.82 -9.98
CA GLN A 278 -46.70 -21.04 -8.77
C GLN A 278 -48.18 -21.42 -9.02
N ASN A 279 -48.56 -21.73 -10.26
CA ASN A 279 -49.85 -22.31 -10.62
C ASN A 279 -49.68 -23.66 -11.33
#